data_AF-A0A449AGY5-F1
#
_entry.id   AF-A0A449AGY5-F1
#
_cell.length_a   1.000
_cell.length_b   1.000
_cell.length_c   1.000
_cell.angle_alpha   90.00
_cell.angle_beta   90.00
_cell.angle_gamma   90.00
#
_symmetry.space_group_name_H-M   'P 1'
#
loop_
_entity.id
_entity.type
_entity.pdbx_description
1 polymer ?
#
loop_
_entity_poly.entity_id
_entity_poly.type
_entity_poly.pdbx_seq_one_letter_code
_entity_poly.pdbx_strand_id
1 'polypeptide(L)'
;MDDPNSPEFLKFWQDENVEKVHLVGKEITRFHMIYWPIFLKALNISLPTRIQSHGWILDQYGRKMSKSLNNVVDPYDLLQKYHPEMIKYYLATQINFGDDGIFDEIDLSMLLIQI
;
A
#
# COMPACT_ATOMS: atom_id res chain seq x y z
N MET A 1 -13.93 17.84 7.62
CA MET A 1 -12.60 18.13 7.03
C MET A 1 -12.84 18.65 5.62
N ASP A 2 -13.75 19.62 5.50
CA ASP A 2 -14.48 19.90 4.25
C ASP A 2 -14.50 21.41 3.92
N ASP A 3 -13.94 22.24 4.81
CA ASP A 3 -13.71 23.66 4.55
C ASP A 3 -12.30 23.84 3.96
N PRO A 4 -12.15 24.31 2.71
CA PRO A 4 -10.85 24.56 2.10
C PRO A 4 -10.07 25.71 2.76
N ASN A 5 -10.68 26.44 3.71
CA ASN A 5 -10.01 27.45 4.52
C ASN A 5 -9.67 26.96 5.94
N SER A 6 -9.97 25.69 6.27
CA SER A 6 -9.65 25.15 7.59
C SER A 6 -8.12 25.13 7.79
N PRO A 7 -7.63 25.37 9.02
CA PRO A 7 -6.20 25.30 9.31
C PRO A 7 -5.56 23.96 8.89
N GLU A 8 -6.30 22.85 9.04
CA GLU A 8 -5.86 21.51 8.65
C GLU A 8 -5.75 21.37 7.13
N PHE A 9 -6.72 21.88 6.36
CA PHE A 9 -6.65 21.83 4.91
C PHE A 9 -5.46 22.65 4.40
N LEU A 10 -5.30 23.88 4.91
CA LEU A 10 -4.19 24.74 4.54
C LEU A 10 -2.84 24.08 4.86
N LYS A 11 -2.73 23.45 6.04
CA LYS A 11 -1.51 22.75 6.46
C LYS A 11 -1.19 21.51 5.61
N PHE A 12 -2.15 20.62 5.39
CA PHE A 12 -1.85 19.32 4.79
C PHE A 12 -2.03 19.26 3.28
N TRP A 13 -2.92 20.09 2.72
CA TRP A 13 -3.20 20.10 1.28
C TRP A 13 -2.53 21.27 0.55
N GLN A 14 -2.49 22.46 1.14
CA GLN A 14 -1.97 23.65 0.46
C GLN A 14 -0.49 23.96 0.73
N ASP A 15 0.02 23.70 1.93
CA ASP A 15 1.43 23.96 2.24
C ASP A 15 2.36 23.09 1.37
N GLU A 16 3.21 23.73 0.59
CA GLU A 16 4.21 23.09 -0.28
C GLU A 16 5.39 22.52 0.51
N ASN A 17 5.60 22.98 1.75
CA ASN A 17 6.68 22.49 2.62
C ASN A 17 6.31 21.19 3.35
N VAL A 18 5.03 20.79 3.31
CA VAL A 18 4.56 19.55 3.92
C VAL A 18 4.72 18.39 2.92
N GLU A 19 5.39 17.33 3.39
CA GLU A 19 5.58 16.12 2.60
C GLU A 19 4.24 15.39 2.41
N LYS A 20 3.88 15.14 1.15
CA LYS A 20 2.68 14.42 0.72
C LYS A 20 3.11 13.17 -0.03
N VAL A 21 3.08 12.03 0.65
CA VAL A 21 3.52 10.74 0.11
C VAL A 21 2.32 9.88 -0.28
N HIS A 22 2.28 9.45 -1.53
CA HIS A 22 1.31 8.50 -2.02
C HIS A 22 1.96 7.13 -2.16
N LEU A 23 1.58 6.17 -1.30
CA LEU A 23 1.95 4.76 -1.44
C LEU A 23 0.78 4.02 -2.11
N VAL A 24 1.00 3.50 -3.32
CA VAL A 24 -0.08 2.96 -4.16
C VAL A 24 0.28 1.64 -4.82
N GLY A 25 -0.71 0.80 -5.10
CA GLY A 25 -0.52 -0.41 -5.90
C GLY A 25 -0.25 -0.07 -7.37
N LYS A 26 0.56 -0.89 -8.06
CA LYS A 26 0.96 -0.68 -9.47
C LYS A 26 -0.20 -0.48 -10.44
N GLU A 27 -1.39 -1.00 -10.15
CA GLU A 27 -2.55 -0.88 -11.04
C GLU A 27 -3.17 0.53 -11.08
N ILE A 28 -2.98 1.34 -10.04
CA ILE A 28 -3.56 2.69 -9.93
C ILE A 28 -2.50 3.80 -10.09
N THR A 29 -1.27 3.43 -10.42
CA THR A 29 -0.14 4.36 -10.57
C THR A 29 -0.40 5.42 -11.64
N ARG A 30 -1.01 5.05 -12.78
CA ARG A 30 -1.38 6.02 -13.83
C ARG A 30 -2.28 7.13 -13.30
N PHE A 31 -3.24 6.78 -12.45
CA PHE A 31 -4.14 7.75 -11.85
C PHE A 31 -3.39 8.72 -10.96
N HIS A 32 -2.52 8.22 -10.10
CA HIS A 32 -1.81 9.03 -9.12
C HIS A 32 -0.67 9.86 -9.75
N MET A 33 -0.08 9.42 -10.85
CA MET A 33 1.03 10.14 -11.51
C MET A 33 0.57 11.10 -12.60
N ILE A 34 -0.63 10.92 -13.18
CA ILE A 34 -1.12 11.74 -14.31
C ILE A 34 -2.40 12.47 -13.93
N TYR A 35 -3.50 11.74 -13.72
CA TYR A 35 -4.82 12.35 -13.59
C TYR A 35 -4.95 13.16 -12.31
N TRP A 36 -4.50 12.60 -11.17
CA TRP A 36 -4.58 13.27 -9.88
C TRP A 36 -3.79 14.59 -9.85
N PRO A 37 -2.50 14.66 -10.27
CA PRO A 37 -1.78 15.92 -10.37
C PRO A 37 -2.43 16.95 -11.30
N ILE A 38 -3.10 16.51 -12.39
CA ILE A 38 -3.84 17.41 -13.27
C ILE A 38 -5.02 18.04 -12.52
N PHE A 39 -5.79 17.26 -11.76
CA PHE A 39 -6.90 17.79 -10.97
C PHE A 39 -6.43 18.77 -9.90
N LEU A 40 -5.35 18.43 -9.18
CA LEU A 40 -4.77 19.33 -8.17
C LEU A 40 -4.30 20.65 -8.79
N LYS A 41 -3.60 20.60 -9.93
CA LYS A 41 -3.21 21.80 -10.67
C LYS A 41 -4.41 22.64 -11.10
N ALA A 42 -5.47 22.01 -11.62
CA ALA A 42 -6.68 22.71 -12.03
C ALA A 42 -7.38 23.44 -10.86
N LEU A 43 -7.20 22.93 -9.64
CA LEU A 43 -7.75 23.51 -8.42
C LEU A 43 -6.75 24.41 -7.67
N ASN A 44 -5.55 24.65 -8.20
CA ASN A 44 -4.45 25.33 -7.51
C ASN A 44 -4.14 24.73 -6.12
N ILE A 45 -4.11 23.39 -6.05
CA ILE A 45 -3.73 22.64 -4.86
C ILE A 45 -2.30 22.11 -5.03
N SER A 46 -1.51 22.18 -3.95
CA SER A 46 -0.13 21.67 -3.93
C SER A 46 -0.05 20.17 -4.26
N LEU A 47 0.97 19.79 -5.03
CA LEU A 47 1.15 18.44 -5.55
C LEU A 47 1.73 17.47 -4.52
N PRO A 48 1.56 16.14 -4.71
CA PRO A 48 2.28 15.15 -3.93
C PRO A 48 3.79 15.33 -4.12
N THR A 49 4.55 15.30 -3.03
CA THR A 49 6.02 15.42 -3.07
C THR A 49 6.68 14.11 -3.48
N ARG A 50 6.02 12.97 -3.19
CA ARG A 50 6.50 11.64 -3.57
C ARG A 50 5.34 10.72 -3.91
N ILE A 51 5.48 9.97 -4.99
CA ILE A 51 4.56 8.90 -5.37
C ILE A 51 5.37 7.63 -5.51
N GLN A 52 5.05 6.62 -4.70
CA GLN A 52 5.73 5.34 -4.70
C GLN A 52 4.73 4.23 -4.95
N SER A 53 5.09 3.35 -5.89
CA SER A 53 4.27 2.23 -6.29
C SER A 53 4.87 0.94 -5.76
N HIS A 54 4.03 0.08 -5.18
CA HIS A 54 4.39 -1.29 -4.83
C HIS A 54 3.77 -2.28 -5.81
N GLY A 55 4.39 -3.45 -5.97
CA GLY A 55 3.87 -4.54 -6.77
C GLY A 55 2.71 -5.27 -6.10
N TRP A 56 2.27 -6.35 -6.71
CA TRP A 56 1.21 -7.20 -6.20
C TRP A 56 1.73 -8.13 -5.11
N ILE A 57 0.82 -8.55 -4.24
CA ILE A 57 1.02 -9.74 -3.41
C ILE A 57 0.38 -10.90 -4.18
N LEU A 58 1.20 -11.85 -4.59
CA LEU A 58 0.84 -13.05 -5.33
C LEU A 58 0.72 -14.23 -4.36
N ASP A 59 -0.02 -15.27 -4.75
CA ASP A 59 -0.01 -16.52 -3.99
C ASP A 59 1.34 -17.26 -4.09
N GLN A 60 1.49 -18.35 -3.33
CA GLN A 60 2.70 -19.18 -3.30
C GLN A 60 3.13 -19.74 -4.67
N TYR A 61 2.25 -19.68 -5.68
CA TYR A 61 2.53 -20.12 -7.06
C TYR A 61 2.74 -18.94 -8.03
N GLY A 62 2.84 -17.70 -7.52
CA GLY A 62 3.01 -16.51 -8.33
C GLY A 62 1.75 -16.06 -9.08
N ARG A 63 0.56 -16.51 -8.65
CA ARG A 63 -0.71 -16.15 -9.31
C ARG A 63 -1.36 -14.97 -8.58
N LYS A 64 -2.06 -14.12 -9.33
CA LYS A 64 -2.91 -13.08 -8.73
C LYS A 64 -3.97 -13.76 -7.85
N MET A 65 -4.13 -13.26 -6.63
CA MET A 65 -5.23 -13.68 -5.77
C MET A 65 -6.56 -13.30 -6.40
N SER A 66 -7.51 -14.24 -6.42
CA SER A 66 -8.85 -14.03 -6.94
C SER A 66 -9.85 -14.98 -6.28
N LYS A 67 -11.08 -14.48 -6.07
CA LYS A 67 -12.15 -15.29 -5.47
C LYS A 67 -12.50 -16.51 -6.32
N SER A 68 -12.40 -16.41 -7.65
CA SER A 68 -12.71 -17.51 -8.58
C SER A 68 -11.69 -18.64 -8.53
N LEU A 69 -10.41 -18.34 -8.23
CA LEU A 69 -9.37 -19.35 -8.05
C LEU A 69 -9.33 -19.90 -6.61
N ASN A 70 -10.17 -19.36 -5.72
CA ASN A 70 -10.20 -19.69 -4.29
C ASN A 70 -8.80 -19.66 -3.63
N ASN A 71 -7.96 -18.71 -4.06
CA ASN A 71 -6.58 -18.53 -3.61
C ASN A 71 -6.38 -17.18 -2.90
N VAL A 72 -7.46 -16.54 -2.45
CA VAL A 72 -7.39 -15.29 -1.70
C VAL A 72 -6.95 -15.61 -0.28
N VAL A 73 -5.92 -14.91 0.18
CA VAL A 73 -5.52 -14.91 1.58
C VAL A 73 -6.21 -13.75 2.27
N ASP A 74 -7.10 -14.05 3.22
CA ASP A 74 -7.77 -13.03 4.01
C ASP A 74 -6.87 -12.61 5.18
N PRO A 75 -6.52 -11.31 5.32
CA PRO A 75 -5.74 -10.84 6.46
C PRO A 75 -6.40 -11.10 7.81
N TYR A 76 -7.73 -11.15 7.90
CA TYR A 76 -8.43 -11.46 9.15
C TYR A 76 -8.25 -12.93 9.58
N ASP A 77 -8.15 -13.84 8.62
CA ASP A 77 -7.86 -15.25 8.92
C ASP A 77 -6.42 -15.40 9.42
N LEU A 78 -5.47 -14.66 8.85
CA LEU A 78 -4.10 -14.62 9.35
C LEU A 78 -4.02 -14.06 10.78
N LEU A 79 -4.76 -12.99 11.08
CA LEU A 79 -4.77 -12.36 12.41
C LEU A 79 -5.35 -13.26 13.51
N GLN A 80 -6.15 -14.27 13.16
CA GLN A 80 -6.63 -15.29 14.11
C GLN A 80 -5.56 -16.33 14.45
N LYS A 81 -4.57 -16.54 13.56
CA LYS A 81 -3.53 -17.56 13.68
C LYS A 81 -2.19 -16.99 14.16
N TYR A 82 -1.85 -15.78 13.73
CA TYR A 82 -0.54 -15.17 13.89
C TYR A 82 -0.63 -13.83 14.61
N HIS A 83 0.38 -13.53 15.42
CA HIS A 83 0.53 -12.21 16.02
C HIS A 83 0.69 -11.13 14.93
N PRO A 84 0.03 -9.96 15.03
CA PRO A 84 0.08 -8.91 14.00
C PRO A 84 1.49 -8.45 13.64
N GLU A 85 2.41 -8.41 14.61
CA GLU A 85 3.81 -8.04 14.35
C GLU A 85 4.52 -9.04 13.42
N MET A 86 4.20 -10.33 13.48
CA MET A 86 4.80 -11.31 12.59
C MET A 86 4.36 -11.10 11.14
N ILE A 87 3.07 -10.83 10.94
CA ILE A 87 2.52 -10.55 9.60
C ILE A 87 3.19 -9.30 9.03
N LYS A 88 3.31 -8.23 9.82
CA LYS A 88 4.01 -7.00 9.41
C LYS A 88 5.48 -7.25 9.11
N TYR A 89 6.18 -7.98 9.96
CA TYR A 89 7.60 -8.32 9.75
C TYR A 89 7.79 -9.14 8.48
N TYR A 90 6.95 -10.15 8.25
CA TYR A 90 6.98 -10.96 7.04
C TYR A 90 6.77 -10.11 5.79
N LEU A 91 5.71 -9.31 5.74
CA LEU A 91 5.41 -8.44 4.60
C LEU A 91 6.52 -7.41 4.36
N ALA A 92 7.14 -6.89 5.41
CA ALA A 92 8.22 -5.90 5.29
C ALA A 92 9.57 -6.49 4.85
N THR A 93 9.80 -7.79 5.06
CA THR A 93 11.11 -8.43 4.81
C THR A 93 11.12 -9.36 3.61
N GLN A 94 10.00 -10.03 3.31
CA GLN A 94 9.91 -11.01 2.22
C GLN A 94 9.35 -10.41 0.92
N ILE A 95 8.70 -9.25 0.99
CA ILE A 95 8.16 -8.57 -0.19
C ILE A 95 9.08 -7.40 -0.55
N ASN A 96 9.80 -7.54 -1.66
CA ASN A 96 10.65 -6.49 -2.18
C ASN A 96 9.82 -5.30 -2.68
N PHE A 97 10.19 -4.10 -2.28
CA PHE A 97 9.48 -2.90 -2.66
C PHE A 97 9.69 -2.57 -4.14
N GLY A 98 8.60 -2.54 -4.92
CA GLY A 98 8.60 -2.23 -6.35
C GLY A 98 8.38 -3.45 -7.25
N ASP A 99 8.71 -4.65 -6.77
CA ASP A 99 8.43 -5.92 -7.44
C ASP A 99 7.16 -6.57 -6.89
N ASP A 100 6.67 -7.60 -7.58
CA ASP A 100 5.61 -8.44 -7.05
C ASP A 100 6.18 -9.37 -5.97
N GLY A 101 5.52 -9.38 -4.80
CA GLY A 101 5.86 -10.27 -3.69
C GLY A 101 5.09 -11.58 -3.76
N ILE A 102 5.73 -12.67 -3.38
CA ILE A 102 5.08 -13.98 -3.20
C ILE A 102 4.72 -14.11 -1.72
N PHE A 103 3.47 -14.47 -1.44
CA PHE A 103 3.03 -14.83 -0.10
C PHE A 103 2.94 -16.35 0.03
N ASP A 104 3.66 -16.89 1.01
CA ASP A 104 3.58 -18.29 1.45
C ASP A 104 3.37 -18.32 2.98
N GLU A 105 2.25 -18.91 3.42
CA GLU A 105 1.93 -19.05 4.84
C GLU A 105 2.92 -19.98 5.55
N ILE A 106 3.58 -20.90 4.84
CA ILE A 106 4.63 -21.76 5.39
C ILE A 106 5.81 -20.91 5.85
N ASP A 107 6.28 -19.97 5.02
CA ASP A 107 7.39 -19.08 5.38
C ASP A 107 7.02 -18.19 6.57
N LEU A 108 5.79 -17.68 6.62
CA LEU A 108 5.26 -16.95 7.78
C LEU A 108 5.25 -17.83 9.03
N SER A 109 4.87 -19.10 8.92
CA SER A 109 4.84 -20.04 10.05
C SER A 109 6.24 -20.41 10.55
N MET A 110 7.25 -20.45 9.67
CA MET A 110 8.63 -20.75 10.08
C MET A 110 9.23 -19.65 10.97
N LEU A 111 8.76 -18.40 10.85
CA LEU A 111 9.17 -17.31 11.74
C LEU A 111 8.81 -17.60 13.21
N LEU A 112 7.76 -18.39 13.49
CA LEU A 112 7.41 -18.80 14.86
C LEU A 112 8.46 -19.73 15.49
N ILE A 113 9.20 -20.48 14.69
CA ILE A 113 10.19 -21.47 15.18
C ILE A 113 11.53 -20.79 15.50
N GLN A 114 11.74 -19.58 15.01
CA GLN A 114 12.99 -18.83 15.15
C GLN A 114 13.02 -17.88 16.36
N ILE A 115 11.93 -17.81 17.14
CA ILE A 115 11.75 -16.93 18.31
C ILE A 115 11.54 -17.82 19.55
#